data_AF-A0A420ZA35-F1
#
_entry.id   AF-A0A420ZA35-F1
#
_cell.length_a   1.000
_cell.length_b   1.000
_cell.length_c   1.000
_cell.angle_alpha   90.00
_cell.angle_beta   90.00
_cell.angle_gamma   90.00
#
_symmetry.space_group_name_H-M   'P 1'
#
loop_
_entity.id
_entity.type
_entity.pdbx_description
1 polymer ?
#
loop_
_entity_poly.entity_id
_entity_poly.type
_entity_poly.pdbx_seq_one_letter_code
_entity_poly.pdbx_strand_id
1 'polypeptide(L)'
;LNTINLPRIHFLSPSHPNNQIPTITPTPTPIKQQTIIANNGSTEPSQPNLPTPTIIRHQIKKEYPPVDADVGVARSGQIRFKVEWPRAINAFYKNPLLGTGLGSLGLATDNDYLRILGESGILAFISFFAIPFFLIIKTLKIKKTKHKWHLIMLSALLTTLANATFIDVFEASKTAYLFWIMIGVYYQILNFYEKEK
;
A
#
# COMPACT_ATOMS: atom_id res chain seq x y z
N LEU A 1 -50.83 21.24 20.47
CA LEU A 1 -49.42 20.86 20.26
C LEU A 1 -49.24 20.55 18.79
N ASN A 2 -48.47 21.40 18.11
CA ASN A 2 -48.36 21.50 16.65
C ASN A 2 -47.85 20.21 16.00
N THR A 3 -48.52 19.77 14.95
CA THR A 3 -47.99 18.81 13.97
C THR A 3 -47.01 19.53 13.05
N ILE A 4 -45.74 19.15 13.11
CA ILE A 4 -44.69 19.66 12.22
C ILE A 4 -44.87 18.97 10.86
N ASN A 5 -45.30 19.72 9.84
CA ASN A 5 -45.28 19.28 8.45
C ASN A 5 -43.84 19.33 7.93
N LEU A 6 -43.24 18.17 7.64
CA LEU A 6 -41.96 18.06 6.95
C LEU A 6 -42.18 18.26 5.43
N PRO A 7 -41.34 19.05 4.73
CA PRO A 7 -41.43 19.19 3.30
C PRO A 7 -40.96 17.91 2.59
N ARG A 8 -41.79 17.42 1.65
CA ARG A 8 -41.48 16.29 0.78
C ARG A 8 -40.43 16.73 -0.26
N ILE A 9 -39.20 16.24 -0.12
CA ILE A 9 -38.14 16.49 -1.10
C ILE A 9 -38.44 15.64 -2.34
N HIS A 10 -38.74 16.29 -3.46
CA HIS A 10 -38.76 15.64 -4.77
C HIS A 10 -37.32 15.37 -5.20
N PHE A 11 -36.90 14.10 -5.18
CA PHE A 11 -35.68 13.69 -5.88
C PHE A 11 -35.90 13.89 -7.38
N LEU A 12 -35.14 14.82 -7.98
CA LEU A 12 -35.01 14.92 -9.43
C LEU A 12 -34.30 13.65 -9.91
N SER A 13 -35.03 12.83 -10.67
CA SER A 13 -34.46 11.68 -11.37
C SER A 13 -33.50 12.19 -12.44
N PRO A 14 -32.24 11.72 -12.52
CA PRO A 14 -31.36 12.09 -13.61
C PRO A 14 -31.88 11.47 -14.90
N SER A 15 -32.18 12.30 -15.90
CA SER A 15 -32.43 11.85 -17.26
C SER A 15 -31.13 11.26 -17.83
N HIS A 16 -31.08 9.95 -18.01
CA HIS A 16 -30.00 9.32 -18.76
C HIS A 16 -30.14 9.66 -20.26
N PRO A 17 -29.15 10.33 -20.89
CA PRO A 17 -29.06 10.33 -22.33
C PRO A 17 -28.68 8.92 -22.79
N ASN A 18 -29.42 8.41 -23.77
CA ASN A 18 -29.23 7.12 -24.41
C ASN A 18 -27.91 7.13 -25.21
N ASN A 19 -26.78 6.92 -24.56
CA ASN A 19 -25.50 6.70 -25.22
C ASN A 19 -25.36 5.21 -25.54
N GLN A 20 -25.63 4.86 -26.79
CA GLN A 20 -25.23 3.57 -27.35
C GLN A 20 -23.72 3.40 -27.19
N ILE A 21 -23.30 2.37 -26.46
CA ILE A 21 -21.90 1.96 -26.38
C ILE A 21 -21.55 1.32 -27.73
N PRO A 22 -20.54 1.81 -28.48
CA PRO A 22 -20.03 1.08 -29.63
C PRO A 22 -19.32 -0.20 -29.13
N THR A 23 -19.91 -1.35 -29.43
CA THR A 23 -19.28 -2.66 -29.26
C THR A 23 -18.05 -2.74 -30.14
N ILE A 24 -16.86 -2.70 -29.54
CA ILE A 24 -15.62 -3.07 -30.23
C ILE A 24 -15.57 -4.58 -30.40
N THR A 25 -15.93 -5.06 -31.59
CA THR A 25 -15.68 -6.44 -32.00
C THR A 25 -14.17 -6.63 -32.17
N PRO A 26 -13.51 -7.59 -31.49
CA PRO A 26 -12.11 -7.89 -31.79
C PRO A 26 -12.04 -8.54 -33.18
N THR A 27 -11.38 -7.87 -34.12
CA THR A 27 -10.99 -8.41 -35.42
C THR A 27 -9.98 -9.55 -35.20
N PRO A 28 -10.22 -10.78 -35.69
CA PRO A 28 -9.21 -11.82 -35.62
C PRO A 28 -8.06 -11.51 -36.60
N THR A 29 -6.86 -11.30 -36.06
CA THR A 29 -5.60 -11.26 -36.81
C THR A 29 -5.37 -12.62 -37.49
N PRO A 30 -4.99 -12.67 -38.79
CA PRO A 30 -4.75 -13.93 -39.46
C PRO A 30 -3.48 -14.61 -38.91
N ILE A 31 -3.64 -15.81 -38.36
CA ILE A 31 -2.53 -16.69 -37.95
C ILE A 31 -1.91 -17.29 -39.22
N LYS A 32 -0.61 -17.04 -39.43
CA LYS A 32 0.17 -17.64 -40.51
C LYS A 32 0.29 -19.15 -40.25
N GLN A 33 -0.34 -19.94 -41.11
CA GLN A 33 -0.40 -21.41 -41.04
C GLN A 33 1.01 -21.99 -41.26
N GLN A 34 1.55 -22.72 -40.28
CA GLN A 34 2.73 -23.58 -40.50
C GLN A 34 2.24 -24.95 -40.97
N THR A 35 2.69 -25.35 -42.15
CA THR A 35 2.45 -26.66 -42.75
C THR A 35 3.19 -27.73 -41.96
N ILE A 36 2.47 -28.67 -41.35
CA ILE A 36 3.03 -29.95 -40.89
C ILE A 36 2.58 -31.04 -41.85
N ILE A 37 3.57 -31.72 -42.41
CA ILE A 37 3.47 -32.79 -43.40
C ILE A 37 2.76 -34.00 -42.77
N ALA A 38 1.86 -34.59 -43.55
CA ALA A 38 1.04 -35.74 -43.20
C ALA A 38 1.86 -37.00 -42.92
N ASN A 39 1.38 -37.83 -41.99
CA ASN A 39 1.60 -39.28 -42.04
C ASN A 39 0.33 -40.03 -41.62
N ASN A 40 0.00 -41.04 -42.41
CA ASN A 40 -1.24 -41.80 -42.45
C ASN A 40 -1.40 -42.76 -41.26
N GLY A 41 -2.66 -43.01 -40.84
CA GLY A 41 -2.99 -44.18 -40.02
C GLY A 41 -4.38 -44.18 -39.38
N SER A 42 -5.27 -45.00 -39.94
CA SER A 42 -6.45 -45.68 -39.35
C SER A 42 -7.59 -44.89 -38.69
N THR A 43 -8.77 -45.03 -39.31
CA THR A 43 -10.11 -44.68 -38.81
C THR A 43 -10.58 -45.68 -37.75
N GLU A 44 -11.04 -45.22 -36.58
CA GLU A 44 -11.88 -46.01 -35.65
C GLU A 44 -12.84 -45.05 -34.88
N PRO A 45 -14.11 -45.43 -34.61
CA PRO A 45 -15.18 -44.47 -34.36
C PRO A 45 -15.24 -43.90 -32.93
N SER A 46 -15.76 -42.67 -32.86
CA SER A 46 -15.88 -41.80 -31.69
C SER A 46 -16.61 -42.44 -30.50
N GLN A 47 -15.96 -42.49 -29.34
CA GLN A 47 -16.59 -42.70 -28.04
C GLN A 47 -16.82 -41.34 -27.33
N PRO A 48 -17.93 -41.16 -26.60
CA PRO A 48 -18.26 -39.89 -25.95
C PRO A 48 -17.28 -39.57 -24.81
N ASN A 49 -16.64 -38.40 -24.90
CA ASN A 49 -15.67 -37.93 -23.90
C ASN A 49 -16.36 -37.64 -22.55
N LEU A 50 -16.27 -38.55 -21.59
CA LEU A 50 -16.43 -38.20 -20.18
C LEU A 50 -15.22 -37.33 -19.75
N PRO A 51 -15.42 -36.23 -18.99
CA PRO A 51 -14.32 -35.42 -18.53
C PRO A 51 -13.42 -36.25 -17.61
N THR A 52 -12.24 -36.59 -18.10
CA THR A 52 -11.20 -37.24 -17.29
C THR A 52 -10.69 -36.21 -16.27
N PRO A 53 -10.64 -36.51 -14.96
CA PRO A 53 -10.05 -35.60 -14.00
C PRO A 53 -8.59 -35.39 -14.39
N THR A 54 -8.24 -34.13 -14.68
CA THR A 54 -6.84 -33.75 -14.90
C THR A 54 -6.11 -33.94 -13.57
N ILE A 55 -5.40 -35.05 -13.42
CA ILE A 55 -4.48 -35.25 -12.31
C ILE A 55 -3.33 -34.26 -12.53
N ILE A 56 -3.39 -33.10 -11.87
CA ILE A 56 -2.26 -32.19 -11.78
C ILE A 56 -1.20 -32.87 -10.92
N ARG A 57 -0.25 -33.59 -11.53
CA ARG A 57 0.97 -33.97 -10.84
C ARG A 57 1.69 -32.67 -10.49
N HIS A 58 1.85 -32.38 -9.20
CA HIS A 58 2.79 -31.36 -8.75
C HIS A 58 4.14 -31.69 -9.37
N GLN A 59 4.65 -30.78 -10.20
CA GLN A 59 6.01 -30.88 -10.73
C GLN A 59 6.96 -31.02 -9.54
N ILE A 60 7.89 -31.97 -9.62
CA ILE A 60 8.94 -32.16 -8.62
C ILE A 60 9.58 -30.79 -8.38
N LYS A 61 9.48 -30.32 -7.14
CA LYS A 61 10.03 -29.04 -6.66
C LYS A 61 11.45 -28.95 -7.19
N LYS A 62 11.73 -28.02 -8.12
CA LYS A 62 13.11 -27.67 -8.48
C LYS A 62 13.78 -27.35 -7.15
N GLU A 63 14.80 -28.13 -6.81
CA GLU A 63 15.64 -27.88 -5.66
C GLU A 63 16.25 -26.50 -5.88
N TYR A 64 15.73 -25.51 -5.15
CA TYR A 64 16.30 -24.18 -5.20
C TYR A 64 17.74 -24.36 -4.74
N PRO A 65 18.74 -23.83 -5.49
CA PRO A 65 20.10 -23.79 -4.97
C PRO A 65 20.02 -23.16 -3.57
N PRO A 66 20.83 -23.59 -2.59
CA PRO A 66 20.80 -23.00 -1.26
C PRO A 66 20.95 -21.49 -1.45
N VAL A 67 19.85 -20.76 -1.27
CA VAL A 67 19.85 -19.31 -1.38
C VAL A 67 20.55 -18.89 -0.12
N ASP A 68 21.84 -18.60 -0.28
CA ASP A 68 22.64 -18.04 0.78
C ASP A 68 21.93 -16.76 1.23
N ALA A 69 21.37 -16.79 2.45
CA ALA A 69 20.50 -15.74 2.95
C ALA A 69 21.22 -14.39 2.89
N ASP A 70 22.54 -14.42 3.06
CA ASP A 70 23.45 -13.29 2.98
C ASP A 70 23.46 -12.65 1.58
N VAL A 71 23.42 -13.47 0.52
CA VAL A 71 23.32 -12.98 -0.87
C VAL A 71 21.96 -12.34 -1.12
N GLY A 72 20.90 -12.87 -0.52
CA GLY A 72 19.55 -12.30 -0.57
C GLY A 72 19.46 -10.92 0.10
N VAL A 73 19.97 -10.82 1.33
CA VAL A 73 20.01 -9.57 2.10
C VAL A 73 20.86 -8.51 1.39
N ALA A 74 22.04 -8.89 0.90
CA ALA A 74 22.93 -7.98 0.16
C ALA A 74 22.26 -7.44 -1.11
N ARG A 75 21.56 -8.29 -1.87
CA ARG A 75 20.83 -7.84 -3.07
C ARG A 75 19.67 -6.92 -2.73
N SER A 76 18.88 -7.23 -1.70
CA SER A 76 17.77 -6.39 -1.26
C SER A 76 18.23 -4.99 -0.85
N GLY A 77 19.29 -4.90 -0.04
CA GLY A 77 19.88 -3.61 0.33
C GLY A 77 20.41 -2.83 -0.88
N GLN A 78 21.08 -3.50 -1.82
CA GLN A 78 21.60 -2.84 -3.03
C GLN A 78 20.49 -2.21 -3.88
N ILE A 79 19.36 -2.88 -4.05
CA ILE A 79 18.22 -2.34 -4.81
C ILE A 79 17.68 -1.08 -4.12
N ARG A 80 17.50 -1.15 -2.79
CA ARG A 80 17.00 -0.01 -2.00
C ARG A 80 17.90 1.22 -2.14
N PHE A 81 19.19 1.05 -1.83
CA PHE A 81 20.10 2.19 -1.76
C PHE A 81 20.56 2.70 -3.14
N LYS A 82 20.68 1.84 -4.15
CA LYS A 82 21.20 2.24 -5.47
C LYS A 82 20.11 2.60 -6.48
N VAL A 83 18.89 2.11 -6.30
CA VAL A 83 17.81 2.30 -7.28
C VAL A 83 16.64 3.05 -6.64
N GLU A 84 16.07 2.52 -5.58
CA GLU A 84 14.79 2.99 -5.05
C GLU A 84 14.89 4.35 -4.35
N TRP A 85 15.86 4.50 -3.44
CA TRP A 85 16.05 5.76 -2.72
C TRP A 85 16.47 6.90 -3.66
N PRO A 86 17.44 6.72 -4.58
CA PRO A 86 17.76 7.76 -5.57
C PRO A 86 16.56 8.10 -6.47
N ARG A 87 15.74 7.11 -6.84
CA ARG A 87 14.52 7.34 -7.61
C ARG A 87 13.51 8.20 -6.85
N ALA A 88 13.28 7.90 -5.58
CA ALA A 88 12.38 8.67 -4.72
C ALA A 88 12.88 10.11 -4.51
N ILE A 89 14.17 10.28 -4.30
CA ILE A 89 14.82 11.59 -4.20
C ILE A 89 14.66 12.39 -5.50
N ASN A 90 14.88 11.75 -6.67
CA ASN A 90 14.68 12.39 -7.97
C ASN A 90 13.22 12.77 -8.22
N ALA A 91 12.26 11.99 -7.73
CA ALA A 91 10.84 12.34 -7.77
C ALA A 91 10.55 13.60 -6.94
N PHE A 92 11.09 13.66 -5.72
CA PHE A 92 10.99 14.86 -4.87
C PHE A 92 11.57 16.10 -5.56
N TYR A 93 12.73 16.01 -6.21
CA TYR A 93 13.33 17.15 -6.91
C TYR A 93 12.51 17.64 -8.11
N LYS A 94 11.70 16.80 -8.75
CA LYS A 94 10.83 17.22 -9.87
C LYS A 94 9.70 18.13 -9.40
N ASN A 95 9.11 17.84 -8.24
CA ASN A 95 8.04 18.65 -7.68
C ASN A 95 8.11 18.63 -6.14
N PRO A 96 8.89 19.52 -5.51
CA PRO A 96 9.13 19.47 -4.08
C PRO A 96 7.90 19.87 -3.24
N LEU A 97 6.98 20.65 -3.80
CA LEU A 97 5.83 21.18 -3.07
C LEU A 97 4.70 20.15 -2.96
N LEU A 98 4.26 19.60 -4.10
CA LEU A 98 3.10 18.72 -4.18
C LEU A 98 3.46 17.25 -4.48
N GLY A 99 4.73 16.96 -4.77
CA GLY A 99 5.19 15.64 -5.18
C GLY A 99 4.77 15.26 -6.61
N THR A 100 5.13 14.04 -7.02
CA THR A 100 4.84 13.50 -8.36
C THR A 100 3.50 12.76 -8.46
N GLY A 101 2.73 12.69 -7.37
CA GLY A 101 1.43 12.03 -7.28
C GLY A 101 1.48 10.73 -6.46
N LEU A 102 0.34 10.36 -5.86
CA LEU A 102 0.21 9.12 -5.08
C LEU A 102 0.43 7.90 -5.97
N GLY A 103 1.24 6.94 -5.51
CA GLY A 103 1.61 5.75 -6.26
C GLY A 103 2.50 6.03 -7.49
N SER A 104 3.03 7.26 -7.63
CA SER A 104 4.03 7.56 -8.65
C SER A 104 5.38 6.90 -8.35
N LEU A 105 5.64 6.61 -7.08
CA LEU A 105 6.69 5.70 -6.67
C LEU A 105 6.11 4.29 -6.67
N GLY A 106 6.88 3.34 -7.23
CA GLY A 106 6.44 1.96 -7.29
C GLY A 106 6.46 1.31 -5.89
N LEU A 107 5.84 0.13 -5.80
CA LEU A 107 5.73 -0.70 -4.59
C LEU A 107 7.07 -1.06 -3.91
N ALA A 108 8.21 -0.79 -4.54
CA ALA A 108 9.54 -1.14 -4.07
C ALA A 108 10.24 -0.01 -3.28
N THR A 109 9.57 1.12 -3.05
CA THR A 109 10.15 2.22 -2.27
C THR A 109 10.01 1.92 -0.78
N ASP A 110 10.88 1.05 -0.26
CA ASP A 110 10.96 0.62 1.14
C ASP A 110 11.49 1.75 2.05
N ASN A 111 10.73 2.85 2.17
CA ASN A 111 10.98 4.02 3.04
C ASN A 111 9.78 4.97 2.99
N ASP A 112 8.99 5.02 4.06
CA ASP A 112 7.79 5.87 4.14
C ASP A 112 8.12 7.36 3.97
N TYR A 113 9.26 7.82 4.47
CA TYR A 113 9.63 9.25 4.40
C TYR A 113 9.98 9.71 3.00
N LEU A 114 10.79 8.93 2.29
CA LEU A 114 11.11 9.21 0.90
C LEU A 114 9.88 9.06 0.01
N ARG A 115 8.99 8.13 0.34
CA ARG A 115 7.71 7.96 -0.36
C ARG A 115 6.82 9.18 -0.19
N ILE A 116 6.57 9.62 1.05
CA ILE A 116 5.77 10.82 1.33
C ILE A 116 6.36 12.06 0.63
N LEU A 117 7.68 12.24 0.70
CA LEU A 117 8.36 13.35 0.03
C LEU A 117 8.25 13.28 -1.49
N GLY A 118 8.50 12.13 -2.09
CA GLY A 118 8.46 11.98 -3.55
C GLY A 118 7.05 12.06 -4.12
N GLU A 119 6.07 11.41 -3.48
CA GLU A 119 4.69 11.33 -3.99
C GLU A 119 3.85 12.56 -3.67
N SER A 120 3.95 13.08 -2.44
CA SER A 120 3.07 14.13 -1.92
C SER A 120 3.78 15.44 -1.57
N GLY A 121 5.11 15.47 -1.61
CA GLY A 121 5.91 16.67 -1.39
C GLY A 121 6.08 17.06 0.07
N ILE A 122 6.70 18.22 0.28
CA ILE A 122 7.07 18.70 1.61
C ILE A 122 5.87 19.09 2.47
N LEU A 123 4.76 19.52 1.85
CA LEU A 123 3.57 19.91 2.59
C LEU A 123 2.94 18.73 3.31
N ALA A 124 2.83 17.58 2.63
CA ALA A 124 2.36 16.34 3.23
C ALA A 124 3.34 15.83 4.29
N PHE A 125 4.64 15.94 4.04
CA PHE A 125 5.67 15.58 5.02
C PHE A 125 5.52 16.39 6.32
N ILE A 126 5.39 17.72 6.23
CA ILE A 126 5.19 18.59 7.39
C ILE A 126 3.88 18.24 8.10
N SER A 127 2.78 18.04 7.35
CA SER A 127 1.48 17.68 7.91
C SER A 127 1.54 16.35 8.67
N PHE A 128 2.24 15.36 8.13
CA PHE A 128 2.42 14.06 8.78
C PHE A 128 3.22 14.20 10.08
N PHE A 129 4.35 14.91 10.03
CA PHE A 129 5.23 15.09 11.20
C PHE A 129 4.69 16.04 12.26
N ALA A 130 3.71 16.89 11.95
CA ALA A 130 3.11 17.82 12.91
C ALA A 130 2.55 17.09 14.14
N ILE A 131 1.86 15.96 13.94
CA ILE A 131 1.24 15.17 15.02
C ILE A 131 2.31 14.54 15.95
N PRO A 132 3.24 13.70 15.47
CA PRO A 132 4.25 13.10 16.33
C PRO A 132 5.14 14.17 16.99
N PHE A 133 5.49 15.24 16.27
CA PHE A 133 6.30 16.33 16.84
C PHE A 133 5.57 17.07 17.97
N PHE A 134 4.28 17.34 17.80
CA PHE A 134 3.43 17.91 18.86
C PHE A 134 3.42 17.05 20.12
N LEU A 135 3.29 15.73 19.98
CA LEU A 135 3.29 14.80 21.12
C LEU A 135 4.64 14.73 21.81
N ILE A 136 5.74 14.75 21.04
CA ILE A 136 7.11 14.80 21.59
C ILE A 136 7.28 16.08 22.41
N ILE A 137 6.91 17.25 21.89
CA ILE A 137 6.99 18.53 22.62
C ILE A 137 6.15 18.48 23.90
N LYS A 138 4.89 18.00 23.82
CA LYS A 138 4.04 17.88 25.00
C LYS A 138 4.68 16.99 26.07
N THR A 139 5.31 15.90 25.65
CA THR A 139 5.98 14.96 26.55
C THR A 139 7.19 15.58 27.24
N LEU A 140 8.01 16.32 26.50
CA LEU A 140 9.18 17.02 27.05
C LEU A 140 8.81 18.11 28.06
N LYS A 141 7.59 18.66 28.00
CA LYS A 141 7.08 19.66 28.95
C LYS A 141 6.60 19.05 30.29
N ILE A 142 6.43 17.73 30.36
CA ILE A 142 6.02 17.04 31.58
C ILE A 142 7.19 17.02 32.57
N LYS A 143 6.99 17.59 33.76
CA LYS A 143 7.97 17.55 34.86
C LYS A 143 7.97 16.16 35.52
N LYS A 144 8.95 15.86 36.37
CA LYS A 144 9.07 14.55 37.04
C LYS A 144 7.74 14.09 37.64
N THR A 145 7.18 13.01 37.09
CA THR A 145 5.98 12.34 37.57
C THR A 145 6.33 11.03 38.26
N LYS A 146 5.44 10.55 39.15
CA LYS A 146 5.58 9.25 39.81
C LYS A 146 5.50 8.08 38.82
N HIS A 147 4.58 8.17 37.85
CA HIS A 147 4.39 7.16 36.81
C HIS A 147 4.97 7.66 35.47
N LYS A 148 5.68 6.78 34.75
CA LYS A 148 6.43 7.12 33.52
C LYS A 148 5.77 6.63 32.23
N TRP A 149 4.44 6.49 32.21
CA TRP A 149 3.70 5.98 31.05
C TRP A 149 3.93 6.80 29.78
N HIS A 150 4.05 8.12 29.91
CA HIS A 150 4.34 9.00 28.77
C HIS A 150 5.70 8.70 28.11
N LEU A 151 6.71 8.25 28.86
CA LEU A 151 8.02 7.87 28.31
C LEU A 151 7.97 6.55 27.56
N ILE A 152 7.15 5.59 28.05
CA ILE A 152 6.94 4.31 27.36
C ILE A 152 6.29 4.58 26.00
N MET A 153 5.24 5.41 25.96
CA MET A 153 4.59 5.79 24.70
C MET A 153 5.52 6.59 23.77
N LEU A 154 6.35 7.49 24.33
CA LEU A 154 7.37 8.19 23.55
C LEU A 154 8.36 7.22 22.89
N SER A 155 8.81 6.20 23.62
CA SER A 155 9.72 5.19 23.09
C SER A 155 9.08 4.33 21.99
N ALA A 156 7.80 4.00 22.12
CA ALA A 156 7.04 3.28 21.09
C ALA A 156 6.88 4.13 19.82
N LEU A 157 6.61 5.43 19.98
CA LEU A 157 6.56 6.38 18.88
C LEU A 157 7.90 6.47 18.14
N LEU A 158 8.99 6.70 18.87
CA LEU A 158 10.35 6.80 18.31
C LEU A 158 10.76 5.50 17.59
N THR A 159 10.46 4.34 18.17
CA THR A 159 10.72 3.03 17.54
C THR A 159 9.96 2.88 16.23
N THR A 160 8.69 3.27 16.20
CA THR A 160 7.87 3.19 14.98
C THR A 160 8.39 4.12 13.90
N LEU A 161 8.77 5.35 14.26
CA LEU A 161 9.39 6.31 13.34
C LEU A 161 10.74 5.79 12.81
N ALA A 162 11.58 5.20 13.66
CA ALA A 162 12.83 4.60 13.20
C ALA A 162 12.58 3.47 12.19
N ASN A 163 11.61 2.59 12.45
CA ASN A 163 11.26 1.48 11.55
C ASN A 163 10.72 1.96 10.20
N ALA A 164 9.99 3.09 10.16
CA ALA A 164 9.45 3.68 8.94
C ALA A 164 10.55 4.11 7.92
N THR A 165 11.81 4.18 8.35
CA THR A 165 12.95 4.45 7.45
C THR A 165 13.22 3.28 6.49
N PHE A 166 12.86 2.05 6.89
CA PHE A 166 13.23 0.83 6.17
C PHE A 166 12.05 0.01 5.67
N ILE A 167 10.85 0.27 6.18
CA ILE A 167 9.64 -0.52 5.93
C ILE A 167 8.48 0.46 5.79
N ASP A 168 7.53 0.14 4.93
CA ASP A 168 6.31 0.92 4.72
C ASP A 168 5.27 0.63 5.83
N VAL A 169 5.57 1.08 7.05
CA VAL A 169 4.77 0.83 8.26
C VAL A 169 3.47 1.63 8.25
N PHE A 170 3.47 2.82 7.65
CA PHE A 170 2.30 3.69 7.61
C PHE A 170 1.39 3.42 6.41
N GLU A 171 1.90 2.78 5.35
CA GLU A 171 1.11 2.35 4.20
C GLU A 171 0.44 0.99 4.43
N ALA A 172 1.11 0.07 5.15
CA ALA A 172 0.56 -1.23 5.46
C ALA A 172 -0.62 -1.14 6.45
N SER A 173 -1.81 -1.55 6.00
CA SER A 173 -3.05 -1.47 6.79
C SER A 173 -2.97 -2.19 8.14
N LYS A 174 -2.21 -3.29 8.23
CA LYS A 174 -2.05 -4.06 9.47
C LYS A 174 -1.34 -3.29 10.58
N THR A 175 -0.45 -2.37 10.24
CA THR A 175 0.37 -1.60 11.20
C THR A 175 -0.14 -0.18 11.37
N ALA A 176 -0.61 0.45 10.28
CA ALA A 176 -1.08 1.83 10.30
C ALA A 176 -2.23 2.07 11.29
N TYR A 177 -3.24 1.18 11.32
CA TYR A 177 -4.36 1.33 12.25
C TYR A 177 -3.93 1.22 13.72
N LEU A 178 -3.03 0.28 14.02
CA LEU A 178 -2.49 0.12 15.37
C LEU A 178 -1.71 1.35 15.82
N PHE A 179 -0.91 1.93 14.92
CA PHE A 179 -0.18 3.17 15.19
C PHE A 179 -1.14 4.31 15.58
N TRP A 180 -2.19 4.57 14.78
CA TRP A 180 -3.11 5.67 15.05
C TRP A 180 -3.90 5.50 16.35
N ILE A 181 -4.29 4.27 16.70
CA ILE A 181 -4.92 3.96 17.98
C ILE A 181 -3.94 4.25 19.14
N MET A 182 -2.68 3.80 19.02
CA MET A 182 -1.64 4.06 20.02
C MET A 182 -1.37 5.56 20.21
N ILE A 183 -1.36 6.34 19.11
CA ILE A 183 -1.26 7.80 19.16
C ILE A 183 -2.43 8.42 19.92
N GLY A 184 -3.66 7.95 19.71
CA GLY A 184 -4.85 8.42 20.43
C GLY A 184 -4.76 8.17 21.95
N VAL A 185 -4.37 6.94 22.34
CA VAL A 185 -4.13 6.59 23.75
C VAL A 185 -3.01 7.44 24.35
N TYR A 186 -1.92 7.64 23.61
CA TYR A 186 -0.80 8.47 24.06
C TYR A 186 -1.23 9.91 24.30
N TYR A 187 -1.99 10.51 23.38
CA TYR A 187 -2.55 11.85 23.56
C TYR A 187 -3.41 11.97 24.84
N GLN A 188 -4.24 10.96 25.12
CA GLN A 188 -5.06 10.94 26.33
C GLN A 188 -4.21 10.87 27.61
N ILE A 189 -3.14 10.07 27.61
CA ILE A 189 -2.18 10.00 28.74
C ILE A 189 -1.52 11.37 28.97
N LEU A 190 -1.12 12.08 27.91
CA LEU A 190 -0.52 13.41 28.04
C LEU A 190 -1.50 14.43 28.61
N ASN A 191 -2.76 14.41 28.16
CA ASN A 191 -3.79 15.30 28.70
C ASN A 191 -4.12 15.01 30.16
N PHE A 192 -4.00 13.75 30.61
CA PHE A 192 -4.16 13.40 32.02
C PHE A 192 -3.06 14.07 32.88
N TYR A 193 -1.79 13.97 32.48
CA TYR A 193 -0.69 14.63 33.19
C TYR A 193 -0.75 16.17 33.14
N GLU A 194 -1.33 16.74 32.08
CA GLU A 194 -1.53 18.19 32.00
C GLU A 194 -2.56 18.70 33.01
N LYS A 195 -3.57 17.88 33.35
CA LYS A 195 -4.59 18.22 34.36
C LYS A 195 -4.10 18.01 35.80
N GLU A 196 -3.12 17.13 36.02
CA GLU A 196 -2.51 16.91 37.35
C GLU A 196 -1.50 18.01 37.74
N LYS A 197 -1.15 18.90 36.81
CA LYS A 197 -0.19 19.99 37.00
C LYS A 197 -0.84 21.23 37.62
#